data_AF-A0A1Y1UFG0-F1
#
_entry.id   AF-A0A1Y1UFG0-F1
#
_cell.length_a   1.000
_cell.length_b   1.000
_cell.length_c   1.000
_cell.angle_alpha   90.00
_cell.angle_beta   90.00
_cell.angle_gamma   90.00
#
_symmetry.space_group_name_H-M   'P 1'
#
loop_
_entity.id
_entity.type
_entity.pdbx_description
1 polymer ?
#
loop_
_entity_poly.entity_id
_entity_poly.type
_entity_poly.pdbx_seq_one_letter_code
_entity_poly.pdbx_strand_id
1 'polypeptide(L)'
;MTTSTTGAPGAVSAAAQSKRDQPDPVDFKPKSNPGFILHGKLSTSFEELPVPEVGPDEALIEVRKTGICGSDVHFYNSGRLGHVHVCGPMCLGHESAGIIVQLGSNLAAQAEKVKEMAKGGDRGTGTAAVGKRALMLGDHVALEPGVTCRMCDDCRGGRYNICEHMAFAAYPPFDGTLQRYYKLPADTLYPLPQSVALEYGAMMEPLSVSVHSLANVGKVRAGNTVLIFGAGPVGLLAMAVAKGLGAAKIIAVDINEERLNFAKGYAATHIWIPGKPKEGESKPEYSLRSAKELLLATGTPIRGPGAIDVGMDATGAETCIQTGINAIRPGGTFVQTGHGNPDIQVPISRIITEELSLRGSWRYSHGDYPMAIDLVARGLIDLKPLLTHTFKFEDALEAFEITKNGKDKDGKFVIKCVIDGPE
;
A
#
# COMPACT_ATOMS: atom_id res chain seq x y z
N MET A 1 47.02 -13.14 31.71
CA MET A 1 47.26 -13.59 30.32
C MET A 1 46.34 -14.80 30.14
N THR A 2 45.24 -14.77 29.40
CA THR A 2 45.00 -14.31 28.03
C THR A 2 43.52 -13.99 27.85
N THR A 3 43.22 -12.80 27.34
CA THR A 3 41.88 -12.33 26.95
C THR A 3 41.54 -12.87 25.55
N SER A 4 40.46 -13.64 25.41
CA SER A 4 39.90 -14.03 24.12
C SER A 4 38.80 -13.07 23.70
N THR A 5 39.13 -12.13 22.83
CA THR A 5 38.16 -11.26 22.14
C THR A 5 37.44 -12.05 21.04
N THR A 6 36.12 -12.14 21.18
CA THR A 6 35.19 -12.66 20.17
C THR A 6 35.12 -11.72 18.97
N GLY A 7 35.46 -12.23 17.79
CA GLY A 7 35.35 -11.51 16.52
C GLY A 7 33.89 -11.30 16.12
N ALA A 8 33.54 -10.06 15.77
CA ALA A 8 32.27 -9.71 15.17
C ALA A 8 32.17 -10.25 13.72
N PRO A 9 31.01 -10.75 13.26
CA PRO A 9 30.82 -11.13 11.87
C PRO A 9 30.74 -9.87 11.00
N GLY A 10 31.52 -9.88 9.91
CA GLY A 10 31.78 -8.75 9.03
C GLY A 10 30.54 -8.09 8.45
N ALA A 11 30.54 -6.76 8.50
CA ALA A 11 29.63 -5.92 7.75
C ALA A 11 29.79 -6.22 6.25
N VAL A 12 28.73 -6.74 5.63
CA VAL A 12 28.65 -6.84 4.18
C VAL A 12 28.56 -5.42 3.63
N SER A 13 29.61 -5.01 2.94
CA SER A 13 29.73 -3.72 2.27
C SER A 13 28.62 -3.58 1.22
N ALA A 14 27.61 -2.74 1.51
CA ALA A 14 26.57 -2.31 0.57
C ALA A 14 27.06 -1.21 -0.39
N ALA A 15 28.37 -1.12 -0.65
CA ALA A 15 28.99 -0.07 -1.45
C ALA A 15 29.59 -0.63 -2.75
N ALA A 16 28.76 -1.21 -3.62
CA ALA A 16 29.12 -1.49 -5.02
C ALA A 16 27.89 -1.83 -5.90
N GLN A 17 26.77 -1.10 -5.80
CA GLN A 17 25.84 -1.05 -6.92
C GLN A 17 26.43 -0.10 -7.96
N SER A 18 26.79 -0.67 -9.11
CA SER A 18 27.62 -0.03 -10.12
C SER A 18 26.94 1.23 -10.68
N LYS A 19 27.72 2.30 -10.84
CA LYS A 19 27.34 3.53 -11.57
C LYS A 19 26.93 3.31 -13.05
N ARG A 20 26.84 2.06 -13.55
CA ARG A 20 26.71 1.76 -14.98
C ARG A 20 25.28 1.84 -15.54
N ASP A 21 24.25 1.87 -14.70
CA ASP A 21 22.84 1.81 -15.15
C ASP A 21 22.03 3.08 -14.82
N GLN A 22 22.68 4.18 -14.42
CA GLN A 22 21.99 5.46 -14.24
C GLN A 22 22.00 6.22 -15.59
N PRO A 23 20.82 6.58 -16.15
CA PRO A 23 20.76 7.32 -17.40
C PRO A 23 21.45 8.69 -17.25
N ASP A 24 22.30 9.04 -18.22
CA ASP A 24 22.92 10.37 -18.30
C ASP A 24 21.87 11.39 -18.74
N PRO A 25 21.54 12.38 -17.89
CA PRO A 25 20.43 13.30 -18.14
C PRO A 25 20.65 14.28 -19.30
N VAL A 26 21.87 14.47 -19.78
CA VAL A 26 22.15 15.42 -20.89
C VAL A 26 21.78 14.82 -22.25
N ASP A 27 21.75 13.49 -22.36
CA ASP A 27 21.53 12.73 -23.61
C ASP A 27 20.41 11.68 -23.48
N PHE A 28 19.41 11.91 -22.61
CA PHE A 28 18.28 10.99 -22.47
C PHE A 28 17.55 10.82 -23.81
N LYS A 29 17.70 9.64 -24.40
CA LYS A 29 16.94 9.19 -25.57
C LYS A 29 16.00 8.09 -25.10
N PRO A 30 14.69 8.33 -25.08
CA PRO A 30 13.75 7.32 -24.59
C PRO A 30 13.80 6.08 -25.49
N LYS A 31 13.73 4.91 -24.86
CA LYS A 31 13.49 3.64 -25.54
C LYS A 31 12.00 3.52 -25.91
N SER A 32 11.61 2.36 -26.44
CA SER A 32 10.20 1.97 -26.56
C SER A 32 9.49 2.01 -25.21
N ASN A 33 8.20 2.31 -25.20
CA ASN A 33 7.36 2.34 -24.00
C ASN A 33 6.28 1.25 -24.06
N PRO A 34 6.64 -0.04 -23.97
CA PRO A 34 5.64 -1.10 -23.93
C PRO A 34 4.84 -1.01 -22.62
N GLY A 35 3.54 -1.20 -22.71
CA GLY A 35 2.60 -1.23 -21.60
C GLY A 35 1.74 -2.50 -21.62
N PHE A 36 1.31 -2.93 -20.43
CA PHE A 36 0.37 -4.04 -20.29
C PHE A 36 -1.06 -3.52 -20.24
N ILE A 37 -1.81 -3.75 -21.31
CA ILE A 37 -3.11 -3.12 -21.58
C ILE A 37 -4.24 -4.10 -21.29
N LEU A 38 -5.28 -3.62 -20.61
CA LEU A 38 -6.55 -4.30 -20.43
C LEU A 38 -7.57 -3.78 -21.45
N HIS A 39 -8.06 -4.64 -22.33
CA HIS A 39 -9.12 -4.32 -23.30
C HIS A 39 -10.52 -4.57 -22.77
N GLY A 40 -10.61 -5.41 -21.74
CA GLY A 40 -11.85 -5.87 -21.15
C GLY A 40 -11.62 -7.14 -20.35
N LYS A 41 -12.70 -7.75 -19.88
CA LYS A 41 -12.64 -8.96 -19.05
C LYS A 41 -11.76 -10.04 -19.70
N LEU A 42 -10.74 -10.49 -18.96
CA LEU A 42 -9.78 -11.53 -19.32
C LEU A 42 -9.04 -11.28 -20.65
N SER A 43 -8.99 -10.03 -21.12
CA SER A 43 -8.40 -9.68 -22.41
C SER A 43 -7.30 -8.65 -22.21
N THR A 44 -6.05 -9.11 -22.32
CA THR A 44 -4.85 -8.29 -22.13
C THR A 44 -3.87 -8.46 -23.28
N SER A 45 -3.07 -7.43 -23.52
CA SER A 45 -2.00 -7.42 -24.53
C SER A 45 -0.82 -6.58 -24.06
N PHE A 46 0.33 -6.80 -24.68
CA PHE A 46 1.46 -5.89 -24.62
C PHE A 46 1.40 -4.97 -25.84
N GLU A 47 1.39 -3.66 -25.61
CA GLU A 47 1.27 -2.66 -26.68
C GLU A 47 2.30 -1.55 -26.49
N GLU A 48 2.75 -0.98 -27.60
CA GLU A 48 3.61 0.20 -27.60
C GLU A 48 2.77 1.44 -27.28
N LEU A 49 3.10 2.12 -26.19
CA LEU A 49 2.51 3.40 -25.82
C LEU A 49 3.45 4.55 -26.26
N PRO A 50 2.92 5.77 -26.46
CA PRO A 50 3.79 6.93 -26.63
C PRO A 50 4.59 7.18 -25.34
N VAL A 51 5.82 7.64 -25.48
CA VAL A 51 6.59 8.17 -24.34
C VAL A 51 5.96 9.51 -23.95
N PRO A 52 5.51 9.69 -22.68
CA PRO A 52 4.83 10.92 -22.28
C PRO A 52 5.70 12.17 -22.38
N GLU A 53 5.15 13.27 -22.89
CA GLU A 53 5.77 14.59 -22.81
C GLU A 53 5.70 15.14 -21.38
N VAL A 54 6.82 15.65 -20.88
CA VAL A 54 6.96 16.13 -19.50
C VAL A 54 6.64 17.62 -19.41
N GLY A 55 5.63 17.98 -18.63
CA GLY A 55 5.31 19.37 -18.29
C GLY A 55 6.32 20.01 -17.32
N PRO A 56 6.26 21.34 -17.10
CA PRO A 56 7.24 22.07 -16.29
C PRO A 56 7.43 21.55 -14.85
N ASP A 57 6.34 21.11 -14.20
CA ASP A 57 6.30 20.63 -12.81
C ASP A 57 6.16 19.10 -12.71
N GLU A 58 6.37 18.39 -13.83
CA GLU A 58 6.31 16.93 -13.90
C GLU A 58 7.71 16.33 -14.04
N ALA A 59 7.83 15.05 -13.74
CA ALA A 59 9.00 14.25 -14.07
C ALA A 59 8.60 13.03 -14.90
N LEU A 60 9.49 12.56 -15.75
CA LEU A 60 9.40 11.24 -16.39
C LEU A 60 10.12 10.22 -15.51
N ILE A 61 9.46 9.11 -15.25
CA ILE A 61 9.96 8.02 -14.45
C ILE A 61 10.09 6.80 -15.35
N GLU A 62 11.26 6.19 -15.36
CA GLU A 62 11.42 4.81 -15.83
C GLU A 62 10.96 3.87 -14.72
N VAL A 63 9.78 3.27 -14.89
CA VAL A 63 9.20 2.36 -13.91
C VAL A 63 10.06 1.10 -13.85
N ARG A 64 10.49 0.74 -12.64
CA ARG A 64 11.38 -0.40 -12.40
C ARG A 64 10.67 -1.57 -11.75
N LYS A 65 9.67 -1.28 -10.91
CA LYS A 65 8.95 -2.26 -10.11
C LYS A 65 7.50 -1.83 -10.00
N THR A 66 6.57 -2.74 -10.27
CA THR A 66 5.14 -2.53 -10.11
C THR A 66 4.53 -3.69 -9.33
N GLY A 67 3.96 -3.40 -8.15
CA GLY A 67 3.18 -4.34 -7.38
C GLY A 67 1.82 -4.61 -8.02
N ILE A 68 1.30 -5.83 -7.84
CA ILE A 68 -0.05 -6.19 -8.29
C ILE A 68 -1.03 -6.00 -7.14
N CYS A 69 -2.09 -5.23 -7.39
CA CYS A 69 -3.18 -5.04 -6.44
C CYS A 69 -4.35 -5.99 -6.74
N GLY A 70 -5.18 -6.27 -5.72
CA GLY A 70 -6.44 -6.98 -5.91
C GLY A 70 -7.40 -6.23 -6.84
N SER A 71 -7.34 -4.90 -6.89
CA SER A 71 -8.14 -4.09 -7.82
C SER A 71 -7.77 -4.33 -9.28
N ASP A 72 -6.48 -4.43 -9.62
CA ASP A 72 -6.03 -4.76 -10.98
C ASP A 72 -6.59 -6.14 -11.39
N VAL A 73 -6.52 -7.11 -10.47
CA VAL A 73 -7.10 -8.45 -10.67
C VAL A 73 -8.62 -8.41 -10.82
N HIS A 74 -9.32 -7.56 -10.08
CA HIS A 74 -10.77 -7.39 -10.23
C HIS A 74 -11.14 -6.79 -11.59
N PHE A 75 -10.43 -5.78 -12.07
CA PHE A 75 -10.62 -5.23 -13.41
C PHE A 75 -10.32 -6.28 -14.48
N TYR A 76 -9.20 -6.99 -14.37
CA TYR A 76 -8.86 -8.09 -15.26
C TYR A 76 -9.96 -9.18 -15.28
N ASN A 77 -10.38 -9.68 -14.12
CA ASN A 77 -11.27 -10.83 -14.04
C ASN A 77 -12.74 -10.50 -14.36
N SER A 78 -13.19 -9.27 -14.11
CA SER A 78 -14.61 -8.91 -14.17
C SER A 78 -14.94 -7.71 -15.04
N GLY A 79 -13.93 -6.99 -15.54
CA GLY A 79 -14.09 -5.77 -16.33
C GLY A 79 -14.63 -4.58 -15.53
N ARG A 80 -14.72 -4.69 -14.20
CA ARG A 80 -15.26 -3.65 -13.32
C ARG A 80 -14.77 -3.79 -11.88
N LEU A 81 -14.94 -2.74 -11.10
CA LEU A 81 -14.79 -2.72 -9.65
C LEU A 81 -15.95 -1.92 -9.07
N GLY A 82 -16.89 -2.60 -8.40
CA GLY A 82 -18.14 -1.95 -7.96
C GLY A 82 -18.93 -1.38 -9.14
N HIS A 83 -19.12 -0.06 -9.13
CA HIS A 83 -19.81 0.71 -10.17
C HIS A 83 -18.88 1.25 -11.27
N VAL A 84 -17.57 1.05 -11.14
CA VAL A 84 -16.59 1.53 -12.15
C VAL A 84 -16.33 0.43 -13.15
N HIS A 85 -16.50 0.74 -14.43
CA HIS A 85 -16.33 -0.19 -15.53
C HIS A 85 -15.12 0.20 -16.37
N VAL A 86 -14.44 -0.79 -16.94
CA VAL A 86 -13.45 -0.56 -17.99
C VAL A 86 -14.20 -0.09 -19.24
N CYS A 87 -14.00 1.18 -19.62
CA CYS A 87 -14.72 1.83 -20.72
C CYS A 87 -13.96 1.80 -22.06
N GLY A 88 -12.74 1.28 -22.07
CA GLY A 88 -11.84 1.20 -23.22
C GLY A 88 -10.49 0.58 -22.82
N PRO A 89 -9.56 0.41 -23.77
CA PRO A 89 -8.21 -0.03 -23.48
C PRO A 89 -7.55 0.85 -22.43
N MET A 90 -6.95 0.23 -21.41
CA MET A 90 -6.33 0.94 -20.29
C MET A 90 -5.09 0.19 -19.82
N CYS A 91 -3.96 0.88 -19.67
CA CYS A 91 -2.77 0.30 -19.04
C CYS A 91 -3.04 -0.03 -17.56
N LEU A 92 -2.57 -1.18 -17.07
CA LEU A 92 -2.77 -1.62 -15.69
C LEU A 92 -1.67 -1.13 -14.73
N GLY A 93 -1.83 -1.39 -13.43
CA GLY A 93 -0.83 -1.16 -12.39
C GLY A 93 -0.85 0.26 -11.80
N HIS A 94 -0.71 0.36 -10.48
CA HIS A 94 -0.70 1.64 -9.77
C HIS A 94 0.22 1.65 -8.54
N GLU A 95 0.83 0.52 -8.22
CA GLU A 95 1.74 0.37 -7.09
C GLU A 95 3.18 0.36 -7.56
N SER A 96 3.77 1.52 -7.87
CA SER A 96 5.02 1.56 -8.63
C SER A 96 6.16 2.31 -7.95
N ALA A 97 7.38 1.88 -8.27
CA ALA A 97 8.61 2.61 -8.01
C ALA A 97 9.51 2.60 -9.24
N GLY A 98 10.31 3.64 -9.38
CA GLY A 98 11.16 3.82 -10.55
C GLY A 98 12.27 4.83 -10.34
N ILE A 99 12.89 5.23 -11.44
CA ILE A 99 14.00 6.17 -11.48
C ILE A 99 13.58 7.40 -12.27
N ILE A 100 13.84 8.60 -11.76
CA ILE A 100 13.62 9.83 -12.52
C ILE A 100 14.63 9.91 -13.67
N VAL A 101 14.14 9.96 -14.90
CA VAL A 101 14.96 10.01 -16.13
C VAL A 101 14.86 11.32 -16.88
N GLN A 102 13.81 12.12 -16.62
CA GLN A 102 13.66 13.47 -17.15
C GLN A 102 12.94 14.36 -16.14
N LEU A 103 13.35 15.63 -16.05
CA LEU A 103 12.71 16.64 -15.23
C LEU A 103 12.06 17.72 -16.10
N GLY A 104 10.89 18.19 -15.70
CA GLY A 104 10.30 19.41 -16.22
C GLY A 104 11.17 20.64 -15.93
N SER A 105 10.97 21.71 -16.71
CA SER A 105 11.81 22.92 -16.64
C SER A 105 11.84 23.57 -15.25
N ASN A 106 10.72 23.60 -14.53
CA ASN A 106 10.68 24.16 -13.17
C ASN A 106 11.44 23.28 -12.19
N LEU A 107 11.31 21.95 -12.30
CA LEU A 107 12.02 21.00 -11.44
C LEU A 107 13.53 21.03 -11.71
N ALA A 108 13.94 21.12 -12.97
CA ALA A 108 15.34 21.27 -13.36
C ALA A 108 15.95 22.56 -12.77
N ALA A 109 15.23 23.68 -12.86
CA ALA A 109 15.66 24.94 -12.26
C ALA A 109 15.75 24.86 -10.73
N GLN A 110 14.86 24.13 -10.06
CA GLN A 110 14.94 23.87 -8.62
C GLN A 110 16.15 23.00 -8.26
N ALA A 111 16.41 21.95 -9.02
CA ALA A 111 17.56 21.06 -8.84
C ALA A 111 18.89 21.81 -8.94
N GLU A 112 19.05 22.69 -9.93
CA GLU A 112 20.26 23.50 -10.09
C GLU A 112 20.46 24.47 -8.92
N LYS A 113 19.41 25.16 -8.47
CA LYS A 113 19.48 26.02 -7.28
C LYS A 113 19.96 25.27 -6.04
N VAL A 114 19.46 24.04 -5.82
CA VAL A 114 19.91 23.22 -4.68
C VAL A 114 21.37 22.81 -4.81
N LYS A 115 21.85 22.47 -6.02
CA LYS A 115 23.28 22.17 -6.27
C LYS A 115 24.18 23.38 -6.00
N GLU A 116 23.73 24.59 -6.38
CA GLU A 116 24.47 25.83 -6.11
C GLU A 116 24.55 26.13 -4.61
N MET A 117 23.45 25.99 -3.88
CA MET A 117 23.43 26.17 -2.42
C MET A 117 24.35 25.18 -1.69
N ALA A 118 24.39 23.92 -2.13
CA ALA A 118 25.27 22.91 -1.55
C ALA A 118 26.77 23.21 -1.71
N LYS A 119 27.17 23.91 -2.78
CA LYS A 119 28.56 24.35 -3.01
C LYS A 119 29.00 25.48 -2.07
N GLY A 120 28.04 26.21 -1.49
CA GLY A 120 28.28 27.37 -0.60
C GLY A 120 28.59 27.03 0.86
N GLY A 121 28.66 25.75 1.25
CA GLY A 121 29.01 25.34 2.62
C GLY A 121 27.90 25.50 3.66
N ASP A 122 26.67 25.82 3.25
CA ASP A 122 25.53 25.89 4.15
C ASP A 122 25.07 24.47 4.55
N ARG A 123 25.11 24.17 5.85
CA ARG A 123 24.87 22.84 6.44
C ARG A 123 23.36 22.51 6.49
N GLY A 124 22.66 22.71 5.38
CA GLY A 124 21.20 22.56 5.28
C GLY A 124 20.73 21.44 4.36
N THR A 125 21.57 20.88 3.48
CA THR A 125 21.17 19.77 2.58
C THR A 125 21.32 18.42 3.26
N GLY A 126 20.92 18.34 4.53
CA GLY A 126 20.78 17.07 5.22
C GLY A 126 19.93 16.15 4.35
N THR A 127 20.30 14.87 4.33
CA THR A 127 19.51 13.75 3.84
C THR A 127 18.16 13.74 4.57
N ALA A 128 17.26 14.65 4.21
CA ALA A 128 15.92 14.70 4.76
C ALA A 128 15.30 13.35 4.41
N ALA A 129 15.14 12.54 5.46
CA ALA A 129 15.00 11.10 5.31
C ALA A 129 13.73 10.73 4.56
N VAL A 130 12.73 11.61 4.50
CA VAL A 130 11.54 11.45 3.67
C VAL A 130 10.90 12.84 3.44
N GLY A 131 10.80 13.30 2.19
CA GLY A 131 10.12 14.56 1.81
C GLY A 131 10.89 15.87 2.13
N LYS A 132 10.71 16.87 1.23
CA LYS A 132 11.30 18.23 1.25
C LYS A 132 12.74 18.39 0.75
N ARG A 133 13.11 17.72 -0.34
CA ARG A 133 14.24 18.16 -1.19
C ARG A 133 13.82 18.26 -2.65
N ALA A 134 14.57 19.04 -3.44
CA ALA A 134 14.38 19.05 -4.88
C ALA A 134 14.57 17.64 -5.45
N LEU A 135 13.73 17.28 -6.42
CA LEU A 135 13.87 16.04 -7.20
C LEU A 135 15.06 16.17 -8.15
N MET A 136 15.81 15.08 -8.28
CA MET A 136 17.02 15.01 -9.06
C MET A 136 16.91 13.87 -10.07
N LEU A 137 17.60 14.03 -11.19
CA LEU A 137 17.79 12.95 -12.16
C LEU A 137 18.54 11.79 -11.49
N GLY A 138 18.08 10.57 -11.74
CA GLY A 138 18.59 9.36 -11.09
C GLY A 138 18.00 9.08 -9.71
N ASP A 139 17.12 9.93 -9.18
CA ASP A 139 16.43 9.63 -7.93
C ASP A 139 15.57 8.38 -8.06
N HIS A 140 15.70 7.48 -7.09
CA HIS A 140 14.76 6.38 -6.90
C HIS A 140 13.54 6.93 -6.19
N VAL A 141 12.35 6.69 -6.72
CA VAL A 141 11.11 7.26 -6.21
C VAL A 141 10.02 6.21 -6.08
N ALA A 142 9.23 6.31 -5.02
CA ALA A 142 7.89 5.71 -4.95
C ALA A 142 6.88 6.66 -5.60
N LEU A 143 5.95 6.10 -6.35
CA LEU A 143 4.97 6.85 -7.13
C LEU A 143 3.64 6.82 -6.38
N GLU A 144 3.14 7.99 -5.99
CA GLU A 144 1.74 8.14 -5.59
C GLU A 144 0.88 8.32 -6.86
N PRO A 145 0.03 7.35 -7.20
CA PRO A 145 -0.66 7.29 -8.49
C PRO A 145 -1.85 8.25 -8.64
N GLY A 146 -2.23 8.96 -7.58
CA GLY A 146 -3.40 9.85 -7.55
C GLY A 146 -3.04 11.31 -7.82
N VAL A 147 -3.29 11.78 -9.04
CA VAL A 147 -3.13 13.20 -9.41
C VAL A 147 -4.45 13.94 -9.16
N THR A 148 -4.38 15.05 -8.44
CA THR A 148 -5.57 15.81 -8.00
C THR A 148 -5.66 17.17 -8.68
N CYS A 149 -6.80 17.85 -8.57
CA CYS A 149 -6.95 19.19 -9.14
C CYS A 149 -6.19 20.27 -8.36
N ARG A 150 -5.76 20.00 -7.11
CA ARG A 150 -5.09 20.94 -6.18
C ARG A 150 -5.90 22.19 -5.81
N MET A 151 -7.13 22.32 -6.31
CA MET A 151 -7.91 23.56 -6.23
C MET A 151 -9.23 23.42 -5.47
N CYS A 152 -9.81 22.21 -5.38
CA CYS A 152 -11.02 21.99 -4.61
C CYS A 152 -10.76 22.07 -3.10
N ASP A 153 -11.83 22.22 -2.32
CA ASP A 153 -11.75 22.35 -0.86
C ASP A 153 -11.15 21.11 -0.20
N ASP A 154 -11.37 19.91 -0.74
CA ASP A 154 -10.76 18.69 -0.23
C ASP A 154 -9.24 18.68 -0.45
N CYS A 155 -8.76 19.14 -1.61
CA CYS A 155 -7.34 19.29 -1.86
C CYS A 155 -6.71 20.30 -0.90
N ARG A 156 -7.31 21.49 -0.78
CA ARG A 156 -6.80 22.58 0.08
C ARG A 156 -6.91 22.23 1.58
N GLY A 157 -7.88 21.41 1.95
CA GLY A 157 -8.08 20.89 3.29
C GLY A 157 -7.19 19.70 3.65
N GLY A 158 -6.32 19.24 2.73
CA GLY A 158 -5.41 18.11 2.97
C GLY A 158 -6.08 16.72 2.90
N ARG A 159 -7.29 16.64 2.33
CA ARG A 159 -8.03 15.41 2.05
C ARG A 159 -8.13 15.17 0.54
N TYR A 160 -7.03 15.36 -0.16
CA TYR A 160 -7.01 15.30 -1.61
C TYR A 160 -7.42 13.91 -2.14
N ASN A 161 -7.36 12.86 -1.30
CA ASN A 161 -7.78 11.49 -1.62
C ASN A 161 -9.24 11.36 -2.07
N ILE A 162 -10.10 12.31 -1.67
CA ILE A 162 -11.51 12.40 -2.08
C ILE A 162 -11.77 13.53 -3.08
N CYS A 163 -10.73 14.04 -3.75
CA CYS A 163 -10.87 15.00 -4.83
C CYS A 163 -11.77 14.46 -5.95
N GLU A 164 -12.84 15.18 -6.25
CA GLU A 164 -13.81 14.83 -7.31
C GLU A 164 -13.21 14.80 -8.72
N HIS A 165 -12.08 15.47 -8.92
CA HIS A 165 -11.35 15.55 -10.19
C HIS A 165 -10.08 14.68 -10.20
N MET A 166 -9.99 13.66 -9.32
CA MET A 166 -8.79 12.84 -9.24
C MET A 166 -8.62 11.96 -10.51
N ALA A 167 -7.44 12.04 -11.12
CA ALA A 167 -6.94 11.05 -12.05
C ALA A 167 -6.08 10.04 -11.29
N PHE A 168 -6.45 8.77 -11.32
CA PHE A 168 -5.74 7.73 -10.56
C PHE A 168 -5.29 6.63 -11.50
N ALA A 169 -4.01 6.28 -11.46
CA ALA A 169 -3.43 5.28 -12.37
C ALA A 169 -4.19 3.94 -12.30
N ALA A 170 -4.41 3.29 -13.46
CA ALA A 170 -5.15 2.04 -13.59
C ALA A 170 -6.59 2.07 -13.00
N TYR A 171 -7.19 3.26 -12.97
CA TYR A 171 -8.58 3.47 -12.60
C TYR A 171 -9.29 4.15 -13.77
N PRO A 172 -10.27 3.50 -14.42
CA PRO A 172 -10.86 4.03 -15.65
C PRO A 172 -11.35 5.48 -15.52
N PRO A 173 -11.06 6.35 -16.51
CA PRO A 173 -10.45 6.06 -17.82
C PRO A 173 -8.92 6.23 -17.87
N PHE A 174 -8.22 6.27 -16.73
CA PHE A 174 -6.80 6.66 -16.69
C PHE A 174 -5.84 5.48 -16.78
N ASP A 175 -4.82 5.62 -17.63
CA ASP A 175 -3.76 4.64 -17.78
C ASP A 175 -2.91 4.45 -16.53
N GLY A 176 -2.55 3.20 -16.30
CA GLY A 176 -1.69 2.72 -15.24
C GLY A 176 -0.19 2.85 -15.50
N THR A 177 0.57 2.36 -14.53
CA THR A 177 2.02 2.47 -14.42
C THR A 177 2.76 1.21 -14.87
N LEU A 178 2.08 0.13 -15.25
CA LEU A 178 2.69 -1.10 -15.76
C LEU A 178 3.11 -0.93 -17.24
N GLN A 179 4.00 0.04 -17.45
CA GLN A 179 4.63 0.46 -18.70
C GLN A 179 6.05 0.95 -18.39
N ARG A 180 6.90 1.14 -19.41
CA ARG A 180 8.30 1.56 -19.15
C ARG A 180 8.41 2.97 -18.60
N TYR A 181 7.71 3.92 -19.21
CA TYR A 181 7.78 5.33 -18.86
C TYR A 181 6.43 5.84 -18.42
N TYR A 182 6.37 6.40 -17.22
CA TYR A 182 5.19 7.06 -16.70
C TYR A 182 5.58 8.44 -16.21
N LYS A 183 4.72 9.44 -16.41
CA LYS A 183 4.95 10.78 -15.89
C LYS A 183 4.06 11.06 -14.70
N LEU A 184 4.60 11.75 -13.71
CA LEU A 184 3.84 12.25 -12.58
C LEU A 184 4.28 13.67 -12.23
N PRO A 185 3.35 14.47 -11.68
CA PRO A 185 3.71 15.72 -11.02
C PRO A 185 4.67 15.50 -9.85
N ALA A 186 5.54 16.47 -9.59
CA ALA A 186 6.56 16.36 -8.56
C ALA A 186 6.02 16.13 -7.14
N ASP A 187 4.83 16.64 -6.83
CA ASP A 187 4.21 16.52 -5.52
C ASP A 187 3.70 15.10 -5.19
N THR A 188 3.62 14.22 -6.18
CA THR A 188 3.23 12.81 -5.99
C THR A 188 4.42 11.84 -6.12
N LEU A 189 5.64 12.37 -6.16
CA LEU A 189 6.88 11.59 -6.24
C LEU A 189 7.65 11.68 -4.92
N TYR A 190 7.93 10.53 -4.32
CA TYR A 190 8.60 10.46 -3.03
C TYR A 190 9.98 9.81 -3.19
N PRO A 191 11.08 10.59 -3.05
CA PRO A 191 12.43 10.04 -3.05
C PRO A 191 12.60 8.97 -1.99
N LEU A 192 13.10 7.81 -2.42
CA LEU A 192 13.41 6.69 -1.55
C LEU A 192 14.82 6.85 -0.97
N PRO A 193 15.00 6.63 0.34
CA PRO A 193 16.33 6.46 0.92
C PRO A 193 17.06 5.28 0.29
N GLN A 194 18.39 5.33 0.28
CA GLN A 194 19.22 4.20 -0.20
C GLN A 194 18.96 2.89 0.55
N SER A 195 18.44 2.96 1.79
CA SER A 195 18.05 1.78 2.58
C SER A 195 16.78 1.09 2.09
N VAL A 196 16.01 1.70 1.18
CA VAL A 196 14.75 1.16 0.66
C VAL A 196 14.91 0.78 -0.80
N ALA A 197 14.92 -0.54 -1.08
CA ALA A 197 14.97 -1.07 -2.44
C ALA A 197 13.70 -0.74 -3.24
N LEU A 198 13.80 -0.72 -4.57
CA LEU A 198 12.70 -0.30 -5.46
C LEU A 198 11.48 -1.23 -5.35
N GLU A 199 11.66 -2.52 -5.12
CA GLU A 199 10.55 -3.46 -4.94
C GLU A 199 9.71 -3.13 -3.70
N TYR A 200 10.35 -2.58 -2.66
CA TYR A 200 9.66 -2.09 -1.46
C TYR A 200 9.11 -0.68 -1.67
N GLY A 201 9.76 0.13 -2.53
CA GLY A 201 9.22 1.38 -3.02
C GLY A 201 7.85 1.21 -3.70
N ALA A 202 7.70 0.18 -4.54
CA ALA A 202 6.43 -0.16 -5.19
C ALA A 202 5.34 -0.51 -4.17
N MET A 203 5.73 -1.14 -3.05
CA MET A 203 4.83 -1.47 -1.95
C MET A 203 4.46 -0.28 -1.04
N MET A 204 4.99 0.93 -1.28
CA MET A 204 4.59 2.13 -0.53
C MET A 204 3.14 2.50 -0.80
N GLU A 205 2.61 2.19 -1.99
CA GLU A 205 1.21 2.39 -2.32
C GLU A 205 0.28 1.61 -1.38
N PRO A 206 0.35 0.26 -1.31
CA PRO A 206 -0.55 -0.50 -0.45
C PRO A 206 -0.23 -0.32 1.03
N LEU A 207 1.03 -0.02 1.37
CA LEU A 207 1.40 0.33 2.75
C LEU A 207 0.75 1.65 3.18
N SER A 208 0.69 2.65 2.29
CA SER A 208 0.04 3.95 2.56
C SER A 208 -1.46 3.80 2.76
N VAL A 209 -2.12 2.83 2.12
CA VAL A 209 -3.53 2.49 2.42
C VAL A 209 -3.67 2.08 3.89
N SER A 210 -2.75 1.26 4.37
CA SER A 210 -2.75 0.77 5.75
C SER A 210 -2.40 1.87 6.75
N VAL A 211 -1.46 2.75 6.41
CA VAL A 211 -1.15 3.96 7.18
C VAL A 211 -2.38 4.87 7.28
N HIS A 212 -3.05 5.13 6.15
CA HIS A 212 -4.24 5.97 6.13
C HIS A 212 -5.34 5.39 7.02
N SER A 213 -5.66 4.10 6.85
CA SER A 213 -6.70 3.42 7.62
C SER A 213 -6.43 3.44 9.12
N LEU A 214 -5.20 3.17 9.55
CA LEU A 214 -4.89 3.03 10.98
C LEU A 214 -4.42 4.32 11.64
N ALA A 215 -3.45 5.03 11.08
CA ALA A 215 -2.89 6.23 11.69
C ALA A 215 -3.84 7.43 11.54
N ASN A 216 -4.33 7.67 10.32
CA ASN A 216 -5.08 8.90 10.02
C ASN A 216 -6.58 8.76 10.31
N VAL A 217 -7.20 7.69 9.84
CA VAL A 217 -8.65 7.45 9.99
C VAL A 217 -8.96 6.83 11.36
N GLY A 218 -8.30 5.72 11.68
CA GLY A 218 -8.48 4.96 12.92
C GLY A 218 -7.83 5.59 14.16
N LYS A 219 -6.85 6.49 13.97
CA LYS A 219 -6.10 7.17 15.03
C LYS A 219 -5.46 6.21 16.04
N VAL A 220 -4.90 5.11 15.55
CA VAL A 220 -4.14 4.14 16.35
C VAL A 220 -2.98 4.85 17.05
N ARG A 221 -2.79 4.53 18.33
CA ARG A 221 -1.73 5.03 19.20
C ARG A 221 -0.98 3.87 19.85
N ALA A 222 0.22 4.18 20.33
CA ALA A 222 0.98 3.26 21.16
C ALA A 222 0.13 2.77 22.34
N GLY A 223 0.18 1.46 22.61
CA GLY A 223 -0.61 0.82 23.66
C GLY A 223 -2.02 0.39 23.26
N ASN A 224 -2.53 0.77 22.08
CA ASN A 224 -3.87 0.33 21.66
C ASN A 224 -3.95 -1.18 21.38
N THR A 225 -5.15 -1.73 21.55
CA THR A 225 -5.52 -3.03 21.00
C THR A 225 -6.21 -2.82 19.65
N VAL A 226 -5.69 -3.45 18.61
CA VAL A 226 -6.19 -3.35 17.23
C VAL A 226 -6.72 -4.70 16.75
N LEU A 227 -7.92 -4.70 16.17
CA LEU A 227 -8.57 -5.86 15.55
C LEU A 227 -8.58 -5.70 14.03
N ILE A 228 -8.04 -6.66 13.29
CA ILE A 228 -7.96 -6.62 11.83
C ILE A 228 -8.63 -7.85 11.25
N PHE A 229 -9.69 -7.63 10.47
CA PHE A 229 -10.33 -8.67 9.66
C PHE A 229 -9.67 -8.75 8.29
N GLY A 230 -9.25 -9.95 7.90
CA GLY A 230 -8.50 -10.26 6.70
C GLY A 230 -6.99 -10.35 6.98
N ALA A 231 -6.40 -11.49 6.61
CA ALA A 231 -4.96 -11.74 6.59
C ALA A 231 -4.44 -11.86 5.14
N GLY A 232 -5.08 -11.14 4.21
CA GLY A 232 -4.54 -10.84 2.88
C GLY A 232 -3.52 -9.70 2.91
N PRO A 233 -3.03 -9.23 1.75
CA PRO A 233 -1.95 -8.23 1.68
C PRO A 233 -2.24 -6.95 2.46
N VAL A 234 -3.42 -6.34 2.27
CA VAL A 234 -3.83 -5.12 3.01
C VAL A 234 -3.91 -5.37 4.51
N GLY A 235 -4.47 -6.51 4.93
CA GLY A 235 -4.57 -6.86 6.34
C GLY A 235 -3.20 -7.07 7.00
N LEU A 236 -2.28 -7.75 6.30
CA LEU A 236 -0.91 -7.96 6.78
C LEU A 236 -0.12 -6.64 6.88
N LEU A 237 -0.28 -5.75 5.90
CA LEU A 237 0.30 -4.40 5.94
C LEU A 237 -0.30 -3.58 7.08
N ALA A 238 -1.61 -3.64 7.31
CA ALA A 238 -2.28 -3.02 8.45
C ALA A 238 -1.76 -3.55 9.79
N MET A 239 -1.54 -4.86 9.92
CA MET A 239 -0.93 -5.43 11.13
C MET A 239 0.48 -4.89 11.33
N ALA A 240 1.27 -4.79 10.27
CA ALA A 240 2.62 -4.23 10.34
C ALA A 240 2.62 -2.74 10.72
N VAL A 241 1.71 -1.94 10.17
CA VAL A 241 1.51 -0.54 10.55
C VAL A 241 1.09 -0.43 12.01
N ALA A 242 0.11 -1.21 12.47
CA ALA A 242 -0.30 -1.22 13.87
C ALA A 242 0.89 -1.51 14.81
N LYS A 243 1.73 -2.49 14.44
CA LYS A 243 2.95 -2.84 15.17
C LYS A 243 3.97 -1.70 15.16
N GLY A 244 4.22 -1.09 14.00
CA GLY A 244 5.12 0.05 13.83
C GLY A 244 4.68 1.30 14.61
N LEU A 245 3.37 1.50 14.79
CA LEU A 245 2.79 2.57 15.62
C LEU A 245 2.79 2.25 17.13
N GLY A 246 3.22 1.04 17.52
CA GLY A 246 3.34 0.62 18.92
C GLY A 246 2.06 0.03 19.52
N ALA A 247 1.15 -0.52 18.73
CA ALA A 247 -0.01 -1.25 19.25
C ALA A 247 0.45 -2.38 20.19
N ALA A 248 -0.16 -2.47 21.38
CA ALA A 248 0.21 -3.48 22.37
C ALA A 248 -0.33 -4.87 22.01
N LYS A 249 -1.47 -4.90 21.33
CA LYS A 249 -2.14 -6.14 20.93
C LYS A 249 -2.74 -5.96 19.54
N ILE A 250 -2.45 -6.92 18.66
CA ILE A 250 -2.93 -6.99 17.28
C ILE A 250 -3.60 -8.35 17.11
N ILE A 251 -4.91 -8.35 16.86
CA ILE A 251 -5.73 -9.54 16.67
C ILE A 251 -6.03 -9.67 15.18
N ALA A 252 -5.53 -10.73 14.56
CA ALA A 252 -5.81 -11.06 13.17
C ALA A 252 -6.98 -12.06 13.07
N VAL A 253 -7.90 -11.79 12.15
CA VAL A 253 -9.04 -12.67 11.86
C VAL A 253 -9.05 -13.04 10.39
N ASP A 254 -9.07 -14.32 10.07
CA ASP A 254 -9.22 -14.82 8.70
C ASP A 254 -9.84 -16.23 8.74
N ILE A 255 -10.44 -16.66 7.64
CA ILE A 255 -10.97 -18.03 7.50
C ILE A 255 -9.87 -19.02 7.13
N ASN A 256 -8.73 -18.54 6.65
CA ASN A 256 -7.61 -19.35 6.20
C ASN A 256 -6.54 -19.45 7.31
N GLU A 257 -6.32 -20.65 7.81
CA GLU A 257 -5.36 -20.94 8.88
C GLU A 257 -3.90 -20.70 8.45
N GLU A 258 -3.54 -21.01 7.20
CA GLU A 258 -2.19 -20.76 6.65
C GLU A 258 -1.85 -19.26 6.68
N ARG A 259 -2.82 -18.41 6.32
CA ARG A 259 -2.68 -16.94 6.38
C ARG A 259 -2.52 -16.43 7.80
N LEU A 260 -3.27 -16.97 8.75
CA LEU A 260 -3.17 -16.59 10.16
C LEU A 260 -1.85 -17.02 10.78
N ASN A 261 -1.37 -18.22 10.45
CA ASN A 261 -0.07 -18.68 10.91
C ASN A 261 1.06 -17.77 10.40
N PHE A 262 1.00 -17.36 9.14
CA PHE A 262 1.89 -16.33 8.60
C PHE A 262 1.76 -15.01 9.38
N ALA A 263 0.52 -14.51 9.56
CA ALA A 263 0.26 -13.26 10.27
C ALA A 263 0.86 -13.26 11.69
N LYS A 264 0.74 -14.38 12.42
CA LYS A 264 1.30 -14.59 13.77
C LYS A 264 2.83 -14.56 13.79
N GLY A 265 3.47 -15.13 12.77
CA GLY A 265 4.93 -15.09 12.61
C GLY A 265 5.46 -13.70 12.21
N TYR A 266 4.60 -12.85 11.65
CA TYR A 266 4.97 -11.55 11.09
C TYR A 266 4.67 -10.37 12.02
N ALA A 267 3.38 -10.09 12.25
CA ALA A 267 2.95 -8.85 12.92
C ALA A 267 1.81 -9.03 13.93
N ALA A 268 0.98 -10.07 13.81
CA ALA A 268 -0.13 -10.32 14.71
C ALA A 268 0.36 -10.90 16.05
N THR A 269 -0.19 -10.42 17.15
CA THR A 269 0.05 -10.97 18.49
C THR A 269 -0.89 -12.12 18.82
N HIS A 270 -2.09 -12.08 18.25
CA HIS A 270 -3.18 -13.04 18.45
C HIS A 270 -3.83 -13.32 17.10
N ILE A 271 -4.32 -14.54 16.93
CA ILE A 271 -5.04 -14.97 15.74
C ILE A 271 -6.35 -15.63 16.16
N TRP A 272 -7.38 -15.50 15.34
CA TRP A 272 -8.67 -16.16 15.56
C TRP A 272 -9.31 -16.58 14.24
N ILE A 273 -9.76 -17.84 14.18
CA ILE A 273 -10.49 -18.39 13.04
C ILE A 273 -11.98 -18.38 13.42
N PRO A 274 -12.84 -17.71 12.63
CA PRO A 274 -14.27 -17.75 12.87
C PRO A 274 -14.85 -19.16 12.72
N GLY A 275 -15.74 -19.53 13.64
CA GLY A 275 -16.53 -20.76 13.52
C GLY A 275 -17.52 -20.70 12.35
N LYS A 276 -18.09 -21.84 11.97
CA LYS A 276 -19.14 -21.85 10.92
C LYS A 276 -20.46 -21.26 11.44
N PRO A 277 -21.28 -20.65 10.57
CA PRO A 277 -22.66 -20.33 10.90
C PRO A 277 -23.44 -21.59 11.28
N LYS A 278 -24.34 -21.48 12.25
CA LYS A 278 -25.26 -22.56 12.63
C LYS A 278 -26.43 -22.63 11.64
N GLU A 279 -27.06 -23.79 11.56
CA GLU A 279 -28.26 -23.95 10.74
C GLU A 279 -29.37 -22.99 11.20
N GLY A 280 -29.93 -22.22 10.26
CA GLY A 280 -30.95 -21.21 10.53
C GLY A 280 -30.46 -19.90 11.16
N GLU A 281 -29.17 -19.76 11.45
CA GLU A 281 -28.60 -18.56 12.07
C GLU A 281 -28.49 -17.40 11.06
N SER A 282 -29.08 -16.25 11.38
CA SER A 282 -28.95 -15.05 10.56
C SER A 282 -27.54 -14.45 10.66
N LYS A 283 -27.14 -13.64 9.67
CA LYS A 283 -25.83 -12.95 9.69
C LYS A 283 -25.61 -12.09 10.95
N PRO A 284 -26.60 -11.30 11.44
CA PRO A 284 -26.43 -10.54 12.67
C PRO A 284 -26.25 -11.42 13.92
N GLU A 285 -27.00 -12.52 14.03
CA GLU A 285 -26.86 -13.48 15.14
C GLU A 285 -25.50 -14.15 15.14
N TYR A 286 -25.07 -14.64 13.96
CA TYR A 286 -23.75 -15.20 13.74
C TYR A 286 -22.64 -14.21 14.15
N SER A 287 -22.75 -12.95 13.73
CA SER A 287 -21.74 -11.94 13.98
C SER A 287 -21.66 -11.52 15.44
N LEU A 288 -22.81 -11.44 16.13
CA LEU A 288 -22.85 -11.16 17.57
C LEU A 288 -22.25 -12.32 18.38
N ARG A 289 -22.54 -13.58 18.00
CA ARG A 289 -21.93 -14.76 18.61
C ARG A 289 -20.42 -14.80 18.35
N SER A 290 -20.01 -14.58 17.11
CA SER A 290 -18.61 -14.52 16.67
C SER A 290 -17.81 -13.50 17.46
N ALA A 291 -18.37 -12.32 17.73
CA ALA A 291 -17.71 -11.29 18.52
C ALA A 291 -17.43 -11.76 19.96
N LYS A 292 -18.38 -12.46 20.59
CA LYS A 292 -18.21 -13.03 21.94
C LYS A 292 -17.15 -14.13 21.95
N GLU A 293 -17.19 -15.02 20.97
CA GLU A 293 -16.21 -16.11 20.82
C GLU A 293 -14.80 -15.57 20.57
N LEU A 294 -14.65 -14.54 19.73
CA LEU A 294 -13.39 -13.84 19.48
C LEU A 294 -12.82 -13.24 20.76
N LEU A 295 -13.63 -12.48 21.51
CA LEU A 295 -13.20 -11.84 22.75
C LEU A 295 -12.76 -12.87 23.79
N LEU A 296 -13.52 -13.96 23.93
CA LEU A 296 -13.19 -15.06 24.83
C LEU A 296 -11.89 -15.76 24.43
N ALA A 297 -11.78 -16.17 23.15
CA ALA A 297 -10.63 -16.92 22.64
C ALA A 297 -9.32 -16.11 22.70
N THR A 298 -9.42 -14.79 22.57
CA THR A 298 -8.25 -13.90 22.62
C THR A 298 -8.00 -13.34 24.02
N GLY A 299 -8.82 -13.66 25.02
CA GLY A 299 -8.72 -13.08 26.36
C GLY A 299 -8.84 -11.55 26.36
N THR A 300 -9.67 -11.01 25.46
CA THR A 300 -9.83 -9.57 25.27
C THR A 300 -11.12 -9.09 25.93
N PRO A 301 -11.07 -8.14 26.88
CA PRO A 301 -12.28 -7.63 27.50
C PRO A 301 -13.03 -6.70 26.54
N ILE A 302 -14.35 -6.59 26.73
CA ILE A 302 -15.17 -5.63 25.97
C ILE A 302 -15.01 -4.19 26.47
N ARG A 303 -14.61 -4.00 27.73
CA ARG A 303 -14.41 -2.71 28.40
C ARG A 303 -13.15 -2.76 29.27
N GLY A 304 -12.56 -1.60 29.52
CA GLY A 304 -11.39 -1.46 30.39
C GLY A 304 -10.06 -1.69 29.67
N PRO A 305 -8.95 -1.78 30.42
CA PRO A 305 -7.61 -1.95 29.86
C PRO A 305 -7.50 -3.17 28.94
N GLY A 306 -6.88 -2.98 27.76
CA GLY A 306 -6.69 -4.04 26.77
C GLY A 306 -7.90 -4.32 25.87
N ALA A 307 -9.05 -3.67 26.08
CA ALA A 307 -10.19 -3.75 25.18
C ALA A 307 -9.86 -3.18 23.79
N ILE A 308 -10.57 -3.63 22.76
CA ILE A 308 -10.26 -3.30 21.36
C ILE A 308 -10.60 -1.83 21.07
N ASP A 309 -9.57 -1.00 20.90
CA ASP A 309 -9.71 0.45 20.61
C ASP A 309 -10.12 0.72 19.17
N VAL A 310 -9.48 0.00 18.23
CA VAL A 310 -9.65 0.20 16.80
C VAL A 310 -9.86 -1.16 16.12
N GLY A 311 -10.97 -1.29 15.39
CA GLY A 311 -11.18 -2.38 14.44
C GLY A 311 -10.98 -1.89 13.01
N MET A 312 -10.47 -2.74 12.13
CA MET A 312 -10.36 -2.48 10.70
C MET A 312 -10.84 -3.69 9.92
N ASP A 313 -11.75 -3.47 8.98
CA ASP A 313 -12.11 -4.47 7.98
C ASP A 313 -11.27 -4.30 6.72
N ALA A 314 -10.56 -5.36 6.33
CA ALA A 314 -9.87 -5.50 5.05
C ALA A 314 -10.45 -6.65 4.20
N THR A 315 -11.70 -7.09 4.48
CA THR A 315 -12.36 -8.20 3.77
C THR A 315 -13.53 -7.77 2.88
N GLY A 316 -14.27 -6.73 3.28
CA GLY A 316 -15.56 -6.37 2.69
C GLY A 316 -16.73 -7.30 3.09
N ALA A 317 -16.48 -8.34 3.89
CA ALA A 317 -17.51 -9.29 4.26
C ALA A 317 -18.43 -8.70 5.35
N GLU A 318 -19.74 -8.68 5.07
CA GLU A 318 -20.76 -8.16 6.00
C GLU A 318 -20.64 -8.74 7.41
N THR A 319 -20.37 -10.04 7.54
CA THR A 319 -20.22 -10.69 8.85
C THR A 319 -18.94 -10.25 9.58
N CYS A 320 -17.86 -9.95 8.87
CA CYS A 320 -16.64 -9.39 9.48
C CYS A 320 -16.89 -7.99 10.02
N ILE A 321 -17.59 -7.16 9.23
CA ILE A 321 -17.97 -5.80 9.60
C ILE A 321 -18.87 -5.82 10.85
N GLN A 322 -19.94 -6.62 10.82
CA GLN A 322 -20.84 -6.78 11.97
C GLN A 322 -20.11 -7.33 13.20
N THR A 323 -19.24 -8.33 13.04
CA THR A 323 -18.48 -8.92 14.15
C THR A 323 -17.55 -7.88 14.78
N GLY A 324 -16.83 -7.13 13.95
CA GLY A 324 -15.94 -6.08 14.40
C GLY A 324 -16.65 -4.97 15.16
N ILE A 325 -17.77 -4.47 14.63
CA ILE A 325 -18.61 -3.48 15.32
C ILE A 325 -19.07 -4.03 16.68
N ASN A 326 -19.42 -5.32 16.76
CA ASN A 326 -19.83 -5.94 18.03
C ASN A 326 -18.68 -6.22 19.02
N ALA A 327 -17.43 -6.27 18.55
CA ALA A 327 -16.25 -6.60 19.35
C ALA A 327 -15.48 -5.37 19.87
N ILE A 328 -15.54 -4.23 19.16
CA ILE A 328 -14.83 -3.01 19.60
C ILE A 328 -15.39 -2.45 20.90
N ARG A 329 -14.53 -1.83 21.72
CA ARG A 329 -14.99 -1.21 22.97
C ARG A 329 -15.96 -0.06 22.70
N PRO A 330 -16.80 0.31 23.68
CA PRO A 330 -17.54 1.57 23.67
C PRO A 330 -16.64 2.78 23.47
N GLY A 331 -17.07 3.72 22.63
CA GLY A 331 -16.27 4.83 22.13
C GLY A 331 -15.10 4.42 21.23
N GLY A 332 -15.07 3.16 20.77
CA GLY A 332 -14.06 2.64 19.84
C GLY A 332 -14.32 3.06 18.40
N THR A 333 -13.33 2.87 17.53
CA THR A 333 -13.42 3.19 16.10
C THR A 333 -13.39 1.91 15.27
N PHE A 334 -14.30 1.78 14.30
CA PHE A 334 -14.28 0.75 13.27
C PHE A 334 -14.01 1.37 11.90
N VAL A 335 -12.96 0.92 11.22
CA VAL A 335 -12.50 1.44 9.93
C VAL A 335 -12.84 0.47 8.82
N GLN A 336 -13.69 0.89 7.89
CA GLN A 336 -14.03 0.13 6.69
C GLN A 336 -13.01 0.43 5.58
N THR A 337 -12.19 -0.55 5.23
CA THR A 337 -11.20 -0.45 4.12
C THR A 337 -11.46 -1.49 3.02
N GLY A 338 -11.90 -2.69 3.41
CA GLY A 338 -12.27 -3.76 2.49
C GLY A 338 -13.45 -3.36 1.59
N HIS A 339 -13.40 -3.80 0.33
CA HIS A 339 -14.49 -3.59 -0.61
C HIS A 339 -15.37 -4.84 -0.67
N GLY A 340 -16.67 -4.67 -0.43
CA GLY A 340 -17.64 -5.76 -0.40
C GLY A 340 -18.92 -5.39 -1.13
N ASN A 341 -20.03 -5.96 -0.68
CA ASN A 341 -21.35 -5.54 -1.14
C ASN A 341 -21.59 -4.06 -0.78
N PRO A 342 -22.19 -3.26 -1.68
CA PRO A 342 -22.43 -1.84 -1.44
C PRO A 342 -23.40 -1.61 -0.28
N ASP A 343 -24.38 -2.51 -0.11
CA ASP A 343 -25.40 -2.44 0.92
C ASP A 343 -25.31 -3.65 1.86
N ILE A 344 -25.22 -3.37 3.16
CA ILE A 344 -25.13 -4.38 4.22
C ILE A 344 -25.96 -3.96 5.45
N GLN A 345 -26.27 -4.91 6.33
CA GLN A 345 -26.87 -4.60 7.63
C GLN A 345 -25.79 -4.30 8.68
N VAL A 346 -26.04 -3.32 9.55
CA VAL A 346 -25.16 -2.97 10.68
C VAL A 346 -25.96 -2.79 11.97
N PRO A 347 -25.38 -3.09 13.16
CA PRO A 347 -26.10 -3.02 14.44
C PRO A 347 -26.22 -1.57 14.96
N ILE A 348 -27.15 -0.80 14.40
CA ILE A 348 -27.36 0.63 14.71
C ILE A 348 -27.57 0.91 16.20
N SER A 349 -28.34 0.05 16.89
CA SER A 349 -28.58 0.22 18.33
C SER A 349 -27.28 0.24 19.13
N ARG A 350 -26.33 -0.65 18.81
CA ARG A 350 -25.02 -0.69 19.46
C ARG A 350 -24.16 0.51 19.09
N ILE A 351 -24.21 0.95 17.83
CA ILE A 351 -23.46 2.13 17.37
C ILE A 351 -23.87 3.37 18.17
N ILE A 352 -25.17 3.58 18.37
CA ILE A 352 -25.70 4.75 19.09
C ILE A 352 -25.47 4.62 20.59
N THR A 353 -25.82 3.48 21.19
CA THR A 353 -25.79 3.30 22.66
C THR A 353 -24.38 3.23 23.23
N GLU A 354 -23.38 2.89 22.42
CA GLU A 354 -21.98 2.78 22.82
C GLU A 354 -21.09 3.83 22.12
N GLU A 355 -21.69 4.84 21.48
CA GLU A 355 -21.01 5.96 20.81
C GLU A 355 -19.85 5.54 19.90
N LEU A 356 -20.07 4.52 19.07
CA LEU A 356 -19.03 4.00 18.18
C LEU A 356 -18.78 4.95 17.01
N SER A 357 -17.53 5.05 16.59
CA SER A 357 -17.16 5.72 15.35
C SER A 357 -17.00 4.72 14.21
N LEU A 358 -17.90 4.72 13.23
CA LEU A 358 -17.68 4.01 11.96
C LEU A 358 -17.11 4.97 10.93
N ARG A 359 -15.98 4.60 10.30
CA ARG A 359 -15.27 5.46 9.36
C ARG A 359 -14.88 4.69 8.10
N GLY A 360 -15.14 5.27 6.93
CA GLY A 360 -14.56 4.78 5.68
C GLY A 360 -13.11 5.22 5.54
N SER A 361 -12.29 4.39 4.91
CA SER A 361 -10.92 4.70 4.50
C SER A 361 -10.80 4.53 3.00
N TRP A 362 -10.41 5.59 2.30
CA TRP A 362 -10.31 5.60 0.84
C TRP A 362 -8.90 5.97 0.41
N ARG A 363 -8.17 5.00 -0.15
CA ARG A 363 -6.79 5.16 -0.62
C ARG A 363 -5.88 5.68 0.50
N TYR A 364 -5.34 6.89 0.34
CA TYR A 364 -4.41 7.58 1.23
C TYR A 364 -4.39 9.07 0.87
N SER A 365 -3.92 9.91 1.79
CA SER A 365 -3.84 11.37 1.69
C SER A 365 -2.51 11.90 2.25
N HIS A 366 -2.46 13.21 2.45
CA HIS A 366 -1.29 13.93 2.93
C HIS A 366 -0.62 13.27 4.14
N GLY A 367 0.66 12.97 4.00
CA GLY A 367 1.50 12.40 5.06
C GLY A 367 1.54 10.88 5.11
N ASP A 368 0.66 10.17 4.39
CA ASP A 368 0.62 8.71 4.40
C ASP A 368 1.87 8.08 3.74
N TYR A 369 2.22 8.51 2.52
CA TYR A 369 3.43 8.05 1.82
C TYR A 369 4.71 8.36 2.60
N PRO A 370 4.92 9.59 3.11
CA PRO A 370 6.09 9.88 3.92
C PRO A 370 6.20 8.99 5.17
N MET A 371 5.09 8.73 5.85
CA MET A 371 5.08 7.87 7.03
C MET A 371 5.35 6.40 6.66
N ALA A 372 4.78 5.91 5.54
CA ALA A 372 5.04 4.57 5.04
C ALA A 372 6.54 4.34 4.77
N ILE A 373 7.18 5.28 4.09
CA ILE A 373 8.63 5.24 3.81
C ILE A 373 9.43 5.32 5.12
N ASP A 374 9.08 6.21 6.06
CA ASP A 374 9.79 6.35 7.35
C ASP A 374 9.75 5.06 8.18
N LEU A 375 8.58 4.42 8.26
CA LEU A 375 8.38 3.16 8.98
C LEU A 375 9.27 2.04 8.43
N VAL A 376 9.40 1.95 7.11
CA VAL A 376 10.26 0.95 6.45
C VAL A 376 11.74 1.33 6.58
N ALA A 377 12.09 2.58 6.31
CA ALA A 377 13.47 3.07 6.34
C ALA A 377 14.12 2.94 7.73
N ARG A 378 13.32 3.07 8.80
CA ARG A 378 13.76 2.88 10.20
C ARG A 378 13.71 1.43 10.67
N GLY A 379 13.28 0.50 9.81
CA GLY A 379 13.16 -0.92 10.14
C GLY A 379 12.03 -1.25 11.12
N LEU A 380 11.03 -0.37 11.26
CA LEU A 380 9.84 -0.63 12.07
C LEU A 380 8.86 -1.57 11.33
N ILE A 381 8.93 -1.59 10.00
CA ILE A 381 8.19 -2.53 9.13
C ILE A 381 9.18 -3.20 8.19
N ASP A 382 9.18 -4.54 8.19
CA ASP A 382 9.92 -5.36 7.24
C ASP A 382 8.97 -5.88 6.15
N LEU A 383 9.10 -5.37 4.92
CA LEU A 383 8.25 -5.78 3.79
C LEU A 383 8.73 -7.06 3.11
N LYS A 384 9.95 -7.52 3.38
CA LYS A 384 10.55 -8.67 2.72
C LYS A 384 9.72 -9.96 2.81
N PRO A 385 9.13 -10.32 3.99
CA PRO A 385 8.33 -11.53 4.09
C PRO A 385 7.03 -11.50 3.26
N LEU A 386 6.54 -10.30 2.90
CA LEU A 386 5.31 -10.13 2.13
C LEU A 386 5.54 -10.27 0.63
N LEU A 387 6.75 -9.96 0.14
CA LEU A 387 7.13 -10.12 -1.25
C LEU A 387 7.40 -11.60 -1.56
N THR A 388 6.38 -12.29 -2.07
CA THR A 388 6.43 -13.74 -2.29
C THR A 388 6.96 -14.13 -3.66
N HIS A 389 6.71 -13.31 -4.69
CA HIS A 389 7.06 -13.60 -6.07
C HIS A 389 7.47 -12.33 -6.83
N THR A 390 8.39 -12.50 -7.77
CA THR A 390 8.84 -11.46 -8.70
C THR A 390 8.79 -12.02 -10.11
N PHE A 391 8.27 -11.22 -11.04
CA PHE A 391 8.06 -11.59 -12.44
C PHE A 391 8.76 -10.61 -13.35
N LYS A 392 9.14 -11.07 -14.54
CA LYS A 392 9.51 -10.17 -15.63
C LYS A 392 8.26 -9.51 -16.22
N PHE A 393 8.45 -8.41 -16.94
CA PHE A 393 7.36 -7.70 -17.59
C PHE A 393 6.54 -8.61 -18.52
N GLU A 394 7.20 -9.48 -19.27
CA GLU A 394 6.58 -10.39 -20.24
C GLU A 394 5.69 -11.45 -19.56
N ASP A 395 5.94 -11.73 -18.27
CA ASP A 395 5.21 -12.69 -17.46
C ASP A 395 4.06 -12.04 -16.67
N ALA A 396 3.70 -10.79 -16.97
CA ALA A 396 2.66 -10.04 -16.27
C ALA A 396 1.34 -10.83 -16.15
N LEU A 397 0.91 -11.52 -17.22
CA LEU A 397 -0.33 -12.30 -17.19
C LEU A 397 -0.27 -13.46 -16.18
N GLU A 398 0.87 -14.16 -16.08
CA GLU A 398 1.05 -15.23 -15.08
C GLU A 398 0.97 -14.65 -13.67
N ALA A 399 1.60 -13.50 -13.44
CA ALA A 399 1.60 -12.81 -12.16
C ALA A 399 0.17 -12.42 -11.71
N PHE A 400 -0.70 -12.01 -12.64
CA PHE A 400 -2.11 -11.74 -12.38
C PHE A 400 -2.90 -13.00 -12.04
N GLU A 401 -2.71 -14.09 -12.79
CA GLU A 401 -3.41 -15.36 -12.55
C GLU A 401 -3.04 -16.00 -11.20
N ILE A 402 -1.76 -15.98 -10.80
CA ILE A 402 -1.38 -16.52 -9.48
C ILE A 402 -1.87 -15.62 -8.32
N THR A 403 -1.92 -14.30 -8.52
CA THR A 403 -2.43 -13.36 -7.52
C THR A 403 -3.93 -13.59 -7.30
N LYS A 404 -4.68 -13.82 -8.39
CA LYS A 404 -6.09 -14.22 -8.35
C LYS A 404 -6.31 -15.53 -7.61
N ASN A 405 -5.47 -16.53 -7.86
CA ASN A 405 -5.60 -17.85 -7.23
C ASN A 405 -5.13 -17.87 -5.77
N GLY A 406 -4.27 -16.92 -5.37
CA GLY A 406 -3.66 -16.85 -4.05
C GLY A 406 -2.65 -17.97 -3.78
N LYS A 407 -2.36 -18.80 -4.80
CA LYS A 407 -1.36 -19.87 -4.80
C LYS A 407 -0.71 -19.94 -6.18
N ASP A 408 0.58 -20.26 -6.21
CA ASP A 408 1.28 -20.58 -7.45
C ASP A 408 1.00 -22.02 -7.91
N LYS A 409 1.60 -22.41 -9.04
CA LYS A 409 1.48 -23.75 -9.63
C LYS A 409 2.00 -24.88 -8.73
N ASP A 410 2.91 -24.55 -7.81
CA ASP A 410 3.52 -25.49 -6.87
C ASP A 410 2.74 -25.52 -5.53
N GLY A 411 1.62 -24.78 -5.44
CA GLY A 411 0.76 -24.69 -4.27
C GLY A 411 1.28 -23.77 -3.16
N LYS A 412 2.37 -23.03 -3.43
CA LYS A 412 2.95 -22.07 -2.49
C LYS A 412 2.03 -20.86 -2.37
N PHE A 413 1.86 -20.39 -1.15
CA PHE A 413 1.02 -19.25 -0.85
C PHE A 413 1.56 -17.95 -1.48
N VAL A 414 0.66 -17.18 -2.11
CA VAL A 414 0.95 -15.89 -2.76
C VAL A 414 0.39 -14.77 -1.87
N ILE A 415 1.27 -13.84 -1.47
CA ILE A 415 0.90 -12.65 -0.71
C ILE A 415 1.04 -11.44 -1.63
N LYS A 416 2.27 -11.05 -1.96
CA LYS A 416 2.55 -9.96 -2.87
C LYS A 416 3.40 -10.42 -4.04
N CYS A 417 3.02 -9.95 -5.22
CA CYS A 417 3.76 -10.08 -6.47
C CYS A 417 4.24 -8.70 -6.90
N VAL A 418 5.47 -8.64 -7.42
CA VAL A 418 6.03 -7.46 -8.09
C VAL A 418 6.46 -7.88 -9.49
N ILE A 419 6.14 -7.04 -10.47
CA ILE A 419 6.58 -7.17 -11.86
C ILE A 419 7.72 -6.18 -12.08
N ASP A 420 8.80 -6.66 -12.69
CA ASP A 420 9.91 -5.82 -13.13
C ASP A 420 9.49 -4.99 -14.35
N GLY A 421 9.96 -3.75 -14.41
CA GLY A 421 9.74 -2.89 -15.56
C GLY A 421 10.36 -3.47 -16.84
N PRO A 422 9.89 -3.06 -18.03
CA PRO A 422 10.45 -3.50 -19.31
C PRO A 422 11.98 -3.25 -19.42
N GLU A 423 12.75 -4.21 -19.96
CA GLU A 423 14.22 -4.16 -20.12
C GLU A 423 14.74 -3.12 -21.14
#